data_AF-T1A4T4-F1
#
_entry.id   AF-T1A4T4-F1
#
_cell.length_a   1.000
_cell.length_b   1.000
_cell.length_c   1.000
_cell.angle_alpha   90.00
_cell.angle_beta   90.00
_cell.angle_gamma   90.00
#
_symmetry.space_group_name_H-M   'P 1'
#
loop_
_entity.id
_entity.type
_entity.pdbx_description
1 polymer ?
#
loop_
_entity_poly.entity_id
_entity_poly.type
_entity_poly.pdbx_seq_one_letter_code
_entity_poly.pdbx_strand_id
1 'polypeptide(L)'
;YFGEGAYGVQAASQAFFGKDIHQLTLPEAALMAGLIRSPVEFSPYAHPGASKRRQLVALERMEKVGYITHEEMKKAYGQPLVFRQRIQ
;
A
#
# COMPACT_ATOMS: atom_id res chain seq x y z
N TYR A 1 -9.50 -10.42 1.69
CA TYR A 1 -10.26 -9.60 0.73
C TYR A 1 -9.78 -8.16 0.86
N PHE A 2 -9.44 -7.49 -0.23
CA PHE A 2 -8.81 -6.15 -0.24
C PHE A 2 -9.76 -5.03 -0.69
N GLY A 3 -11.09 -5.23 -0.64
CA GLY A 3 -12.03 -4.31 -1.29
C GLY A 3 -11.99 -4.46 -2.82
N GLU A 4 -12.95 -3.85 -3.52
CA GLU A 4 -13.00 -3.83 -5.01
C GLU A 4 -13.01 -5.23 -5.68
N GLY A 5 -13.56 -6.26 -5.03
CA GLY A 5 -13.59 -7.61 -5.61
C GLY A 5 -12.24 -8.35 -5.57
N ALA A 6 -11.18 -7.76 -4.99
CA ALA A 6 -9.85 -8.36 -4.98
C ALA A 6 -9.69 -9.41 -3.87
N TYR A 7 -9.70 -10.68 -4.26
CA TYR A 7 -9.34 -11.82 -3.41
C TYR A 7 -7.88 -12.19 -3.62
N GLY A 8 -7.00 -11.74 -2.71
CA GLY A 8 -5.58 -12.03 -2.74
C GLY A 8 -4.72 -10.83 -3.14
N VAL A 9 -3.44 -10.91 -2.79
CA VAL A 9 -2.49 -9.79 -2.90
C VAL A 9 -2.21 -9.42 -4.36
N GLN A 10 -2.16 -10.41 -5.26
CA GLN A 10 -2.01 -10.20 -6.70
C GLN A 10 -3.18 -9.41 -7.29
N ALA A 11 -4.42 -9.76 -6.95
CA ALA A 11 -5.59 -9.04 -7.42
C ALA A 11 -5.62 -7.59 -6.91
N ALA A 12 -5.20 -7.36 -5.66
CA ALA A 12 -5.11 -6.02 -5.09
C ALA A 12 -4.01 -5.17 -5.76
N SER A 13 -2.84 -5.76 -6.01
CA SER A 13 -1.74 -5.13 -6.76
C SER A 13 -2.19 -4.66 -8.13
N GLN A 14 -2.91 -5.53 -8.83
CA GLN A 14 -3.53 -5.19 -10.11
C GLN A 14 -4.57 -4.08 -9.90
N ALA A 15 -5.54 -4.22 -9.00
CA ALA A 15 -6.59 -3.22 -8.80
C ALA A 15 -6.06 -1.81 -8.50
N PHE A 16 -5.11 -1.67 -7.57
CA PHE A 16 -4.58 -0.36 -7.16
C PHE A 16 -3.53 0.22 -8.12
N PHE A 17 -2.62 -0.62 -8.63
CA PHE A 17 -1.42 -0.14 -9.34
C PHE A 17 -1.30 -0.64 -10.78
N GLY A 18 -2.05 -1.67 -11.16
CA GLY A 18 -1.93 -2.31 -12.47
C GLY A 18 -0.61 -3.03 -12.69
N LYS A 19 -0.06 -3.55 -11.60
CA LYS A 19 1.23 -4.23 -11.56
C LYS A 19 1.07 -5.64 -11.05
N ASP A 20 1.95 -6.53 -11.50
CA ASP A 20 2.14 -7.80 -10.81
C ASP A 20 2.79 -7.57 -9.45
N ILE A 21 2.52 -8.47 -8.50
CA ILE A 21 3.01 -8.32 -7.12
C ILE A 21 4.53 -8.15 -7.04
N HIS A 22 5.28 -8.82 -7.92
CA HIS A 22 6.74 -8.75 -7.98
C HIS A 22 7.28 -7.42 -8.56
N GLN A 23 6.41 -6.62 -9.16
CA GLN A 23 6.75 -5.31 -9.73
C GLN A 23 6.44 -4.15 -8.78
N LEU A 24 5.86 -4.45 -7.61
CA LEU A 24 5.56 -3.44 -6.62
C LEU A 24 6.83 -2.89 -6.00
N THR A 25 6.87 -1.58 -5.89
CA THR A 25 7.90 -0.89 -5.12
C THR A 25 7.62 -1.02 -3.63
N LEU A 26 8.65 -0.83 -2.81
CA LEU A 26 8.53 -0.80 -1.34
C LEU A 26 7.35 0.06 -0.83
N PRO A 27 7.18 1.33 -1.26
CA PRO A 27 6.06 2.14 -0.77
C PRO A 27 4.68 1.63 -1.22
N GLU A 28 4.56 1.04 -2.41
CA GLU A 28 3.30 0.45 -2.89
C GLU A 28 2.94 -0.81 -2.09
N ALA A 29 3.93 -1.69 -1.87
CA ALA A 29 3.77 -2.88 -1.05
C ALA A 29 3.39 -2.54 0.40
N ALA A 30 4.04 -1.53 0.98
CA ALA A 30 3.75 -1.06 2.33
C ALA A 30 2.34 -0.48 2.45
N LEU A 31 1.85 0.24 1.43
CA LEU A 31 0.47 0.70 1.42
C LEU A 31 -0.47 -0.50 1.48
N MET A 32 -0.32 -1.46 0.56
CA MET A 32 -1.19 -2.65 0.52
C MET A 32 -1.18 -3.38 1.87
N ALA A 33 -0.02 -3.60 2.47
CA ALA A 33 0.09 -4.22 3.79
C ALA A 33 -0.68 -3.44 4.88
N GLY A 34 -0.72 -2.10 4.77
CA GLY A 34 -1.49 -1.23 5.65
C GLY A 34 -3.01 -1.33 5.47
N LEU A 35 -3.49 -1.71 4.28
CA LEU A 35 -4.90 -1.79 3.90
C LEU A 35 -5.58 -3.11 4.31
N ILE A 36 -4.82 -4.21 4.47
CA ILE A 36 -5.35 -5.58 4.71
C ILE A 36 -6.43 -5.62 5.80
N ARG A 37 -6.23 -4.84 6.87
CA ARG A 37 -7.11 -4.85 8.04
C ARG A 37 -8.49 -4.23 7.77
N SER A 38 -8.55 -3.19 6.95
CA SER A 38 -9.81 -2.49 6.64
C SER A 38 -9.69 -1.80 5.28
N PRO A 39 -9.84 -2.55 4.17
CA PRO A 39 -9.59 -2.03 2.84
C PRO A 39 -10.56 -0.92 2.42
N VAL A 40 -11.79 -0.93 2.96
CA VAL A 40 -12.79 0.10 2.69
C VAL A 40 -12.46 1.38 3.46
N GLU A 41 -12.25 1.29 4.78
CA GLU A 41 -11.97 2.47 5.62
C GLU A 41 -10.61 3.11 5.31
N PHE A 42 -9.66 2.33 4.80
CA PHE A 42 -8.33 2.81 4.44
C PHE A 42 -8.13 2.97 2.93
N SER A 43 -9.21 2.92 2.14
CA SER A 43 -9.12 3.05 0.69
C SER A 43 -8.36 4.33 0.30
N PRO A 44 -7.32 4.24 -0.55
CA PRO A 44 -6.61 5.42 -1.02
C PRO A 44 -7.48 6.33 -1.89
N TYR A 45 -8.57 5.81 -2.45
CA TYR A 45 -9.53 6.58 -3.26
C TYR A 45 -10.53 7.37 -2.40
N ALA A 46 -11.00 6.78 -1.29
CA ALA A 46 -11.99 7.43 -0.42
C ALA A 46 -11.34 8.21 0.74
N HIS A 47 -10.23 7.70 1.29
CA HIS A 47 -9.60 8.20 2.50
C HIS A 47 -8.06 8.28 2.35
N PRO A 48 -7.53 9.13 1.45
CA PRO A 48 -6.10 9.21 1.15
C PRO A 48 -5.23 9.54 2.37
N GLY A 49 -5.72 10.37 3.29
CA GLY A 49 -5.00 10.65 4.54
C GLY A 49 -4.92 9.44 5.48
N ALA A 50 -5.97 8.62 5.54
CA ALA A 50 -5.97 7.41 6.35
C ALA A 50 -5.07 6.34 5.73
N SER A 51 -5.15 6.15 4.41
CA SER A 51 -4.31 5.21 3.67
C SER A 51 -2.82 5.54 3.84
N LYS A 52 -2.45 6.83 3.76
CA LYS A 52 -1.07 7.29 3.98
C LYS A 52 -0.56 7.01 5.39
N ARG A 53 -1.39 7.21 6.42
CA ARG A 53 -1.03 6.83 7.80
C ARG A 53 -0.84 5.33 7.95
N ARG A 54 -1.66 4.51 7.28
CA ARG A 54 -1.51 3.05 7.29
C ARG A 54 -0.24 2.59 6.59
N GLN A 55 0.14 3.25 5.49
CA GLN A 55 1.42 3.03 4.82
C GLN A 55 2.59 3.27 5.79
N LEU A 56 2.56 4.39 6.52
CA LEU A 56 3.61 4.71 7.50
C LEU A 56 3.74 3.62 8.58
N VAL A 57 2.62 3.17 9.16
CA VAL A 57 2.64 2.10 10.17
C VAL A 57 3.26 0.81 9.62
N ALA A 58 3.03 0.47 8.36
CA ALA A 58 3.65 -0.69 7.73
C ALA A 58 5.17 -0.49 7.57
N LEU A 59 5.60 0.66 7.08
CA LEU A 59 7.02 0.96 6.91
C LEU A 59 7.78 0.99 8.25
N GLU A 60 7.22 1.62 9.30
CA GLU A 60 7.80 1.63 10.64
C GLU A 60 7.94 0.21 11.22
N ARG A 61 6.99 -0.68 10.92
CA ARG A 61 7.10 -2.08 11.33
C ARG A 61 8.21 -2.81 10.57
N MET A 62 8.32 -2.58 9.25
CA MET A 62 9.39 -3.16 8.44
C MET A 62 10.78 -2.71 8.92
N GLU A 63 10.90 -1.44 9.29
CA GLU A 63 12.12 -0.89 9.90
C GLU A 63 12.41 -1.56 11.25
N LYS A 64 11.42 -1.62 12.15
CA LYS A 64 11.59 -2.20 13.50
C LYS A 64 12.04 -3.66 13.49
N VAL A 65 11.65 -4.44 12.49
CA VAL A 65 12.04 -5.85 12.36
C VAL A 65 13.25 -6.04 11.45
N GLY A 66 13.85 -4.96 10.94
CA GLY A 66 15.10 -4.99 10.18
C GLY A 66 14.98 -5.35 8.70
N TYR A 67 13.79 -5.29 8.09
CA TYR A 67 13.63 -5.51 6.65
C TYR A 67 14.08 -4.33 5.79
N ILE A 68 14.05 -3.11 6.35
CA ILE A 68 14.48 -1.88 5.69
C ILE A 68 15.23 -1.00 6.70
N THR A 69 16.07 -0.11 6.19
CA THR A 69 16.73 0.94 6.98
C THR A 69 15.79 2.12 7.26
N HIS A 70 16.16 2.94 8.25
CA HIS A 70 15.45 4.18 8.55
C HIS A 70 15.40 5.15 7.35
N GLU A 71 16.48 5.21 6.56
CA GLU A 71 16.55 6.04 5.36
C GLU A 71 15.61 5.53 4.26
N GLU A 72 15.56 4.21 4.03
CA GLU A 72 14.63 3.60 3.09
C GLU A 72 13.18 3.81 3.52
N MET A 73 12.88 3.74 4.82
CA MET A 73 11.56 4.06 5.36
C MET A 73 11.15 5.48 5.00
N LYS A 74 12.00 6.47 5.31
CA LYS A 74 11.74 7.89 5.00
C LYS A 74 11.60 8.12 3.50
N LYS A 75 12.49 7.54 2.70
CA LYS A 75 12.48 7.64 1.24
C LYS A 75 11.20 7.04 0.65
N ALA A 76 10.81 5.86 1.10
CA ALA A 76 9.57 5.21 0.67
C ALA A 76 8.33 6.03 1.08
N TYR A 77 8.29 6.53 2.31
CA TYR A 77 7.18 7.36 2.77
C TYR A 77 7.06 8.67 1.99
N GLY A 78 8.17 9.28 1.58
CA GLY A 78 8.19 10.49 0.77
C GLY A 78 7.82 10.30 -0.70
N GLN A 79 7.80 9.05 -1.21
CA GLN A 79 7.49 8.81 -2.61
C GLN A 79 5.99 8.99 -2.90
N PRO A 80 5.63 9.74 -3.96
CA PRO A 80 4.26 9.82 -4.42
C PRO A 80 3.82 8.47 -5.00
N LEU A 81 2.61 8.04 -4.66
CA LEU A 81 2.01 6.82 -5.19
C LEU A 81 1.08 7.15 -6.36
N VAL A 82 1.23 6.43 -7.47
CA VAL A 82 0.38 6.57 -8.64
C VAL A 82 -0.60 5.42 -8.66
N PHE A 83 -1.88 5.73 -8.50
CA PHE A 83 -2.96 4.74 -8.51
C PHE A 83 -3.63 4.68 -9.88
N ARG A 84 -4.10 3.48 -10.27
CA ARG A 84 -5.04 3.37 -11.38
C ARG A 84 -6.34 4.10 -11.04
N GLN A 85 -7.00 4.67 -12.05
CA GLN A 85 -8.35 5.18 -11.87
C GLN A 85 -9.29 4.05 -11.46
N ARG A 86 -10.16 4.33 -10.51
CA ARG A 86 -11.17 3.38 -10.05
C ARG A 86 -12.12 3.08 -11.21
N ILE A 87 -12.09 1.85 -11.71
CA ILE A 87 -13.04 1.39 -12.72
C ILE A 87 -14.36 1.16 -11.97
N GLN A 88 -15.39 1.93 -12.32
CA GLN A 88 -16.75 1.77 -11.79
C GLN A 88 -17.45 0.59 -12.45
#